data_AF-A0A924WWE2-F1
#
_entry.id   AF-A0A924WWE2-F1
#
_cell.length_a   1.000
_cell.length_b   1.000
_cell.length_c   1.000
_cell.angle_alpha   90.00
_cell.angle_beta   90.00
_cell.angle_gamma   90.00
#
_symmetry.space_group_name_H-M   'P 1'
#
loop_
_entity.id
_entity.type
_entity.pdbx_description
1 polymer ?
#
loop_
_entity_poly.entity_id
_entity_poly.type
_entity_poly.pdbx_seq_one_letter_code
_entity_poly.pdbx_strand_id
1 'polypeptide(L)'
;MSATGLATAADYSEALSVARRAKSLLALLLLLMLLGQLAIFLLVRYHVVPLPGAVAYDIAATQPGEQSARWTDLFHYLSGITVLGGITLGILLALVLMLIAHIMLVGRLIGVGKVTSSVVWALVLIVFLFPWQCFMQTDFRVCGVLWTWEELTRGVYFVNNFSSTGWASTVMGWFRFAGAPAVAIIITLIVQLRSNRGIRMAMGEDEVLNHMLGENVR
;
A
#
# COMPACT_ATOMS: atom_id res chain seq x y z
N MET A 1 -2.90 20.39 40.46
CA MET A 1 -2.22 19.35 39.63
C MET A 1 -0.74 19.41 39.98
N SER A 2 -0.14 18.29 40.38
CA SER A 2 1.29 18.23 40.73
C SER A 2 2.15 18.43 39.48
N ALA A 3 3.31 19.10 39.61
CA ALA A 3 4.26 19.31 38.51
C ALA A 3 4.63 18.01 37.78
N THR A 4 4.60 16.88 38.50
CA THR A 4 4.80 15.52 37.95
C THR A 4 3.78 15.16 36.88
N GLY A 5 2.50 15.52 37.03
CA GLY A 5 1.47 15.20 36.05
C GLY A 5 1.55 16.03 34.77
N LEU A 6 2.11 17.25 34.86
CA LEU A 6 2.38 18.09 33.69
C LEU A 6 3.55 17.55 32.87
N ALA A 7 4.61 17.10 33.55
CA ALA A 7 5.77 16.50 32.89
C ALA A 7 5.39 15.23 32.11
N THR A 8 4.63 14.31 32.73
CA THR A 8 4.22 13.07 32.05
C THR A 8 3.33 13.32 30.83
N ALA A 9 2.41 14.29 30.90
CA ALA A 9 1.56 14.65 29.77
C ALA A 9 2.38 15.22 28.58
N ALA A 10 3.43 15.99 28.86
CA ALA A 10 4.32 16.52 27.83
C ALA A 10 5.07 15.39 27.10
N ASP A 11 5.62 14.42 27.85
CA ASP A 11 6.35 13.27 27.27
C ASP A 11 5.46 12.43 26.34
N TYR A 12 4.19 12.19 26.73
CA TYR A 12 3.24 11.48 25.86
C TYR A 12 2.93 12.25 24.58
N SER A 13 2.80 13.58 24.65
CA SER A 13 2.52 14.41 23.48
C SER A 13 3.67 14.39 22.48
N GLU A 14 4.92 14.43 22.97
CA GLU A 14 6.10 14.36 22.13
C GLU A 14 6.21 13.00 21.45
N ALA A 15 6.09 11.91 22.23
CA ALA A 15 6.11 10.54 21.71
C ALA A 15 5.05 10.32 20.62
N LEU A 16 3.84 10.85 20.81
CA LEU A 16 2.74 10.73 19.86
C LEU A 16 3.02 11.54 18.57
N SER A 17 3.68 12.70 18.68
CA SER A 17 4.08 13.50 17.52
C SER A 17 5.12 12.79 16.63
N VAL A 18 6.12 12.15 17.25
CA VAL A 18 7.14 11.36 16.55
C VAL A 18 6.51 10.15 15.87
N ALA A 19 5.64 9.42 16.58
CA ALA A 19 4.92 8.28 16.03
C ALA A 19 4.00 8.67 14.86
N ARG A 20 3.35 9.84 14.91
CA ARG A 20 2.54 10.39 13.82
C ARG A 20 3.36 10.60 12.55
N ARG A 21 4.55 11.19 12.68
CA ARG A 21 5.48 11.42 11.55
C ARG A 21 5.97 10.09 10.96
N ALA A 22 6.42 9.18 11.81
CA ALA A 22 6.88 7.85 11.40
C ALA A 22 5.79 7.08 10.63
N LYS A 23 4.56 7.05 11.17
CA LYS A 23 3.41 6.43 10.49
C LYS A 23 3.14 7.04 9.12
N SER A 24 3.15 8.36 9.01
CA SER A 24 2.87 9.06 7.75
C SER A 24 3.94 8.74 6.70
N LEU A 25 5.21 8.71 7.10
CA LEU A 25 6.31 8.35 6.21
C LEU A 25 6.20 6.89 5.74
N LEU A 26 5.99 5.95 6.66
CA LEU A 26 5.84 4.53 6.32
C LEU A 26 4.70 4.29 5.33
N ALA A 27 3.56 4.95 5.54
CA ALA A 27 2.42 4.81 4.65
C ALA A 27 2.62 5.49 3.29
N LEU A 28 3.34 6.61 3.24
CA LEU A 28 3.70 7.26 1.99
C LEU A 28 4.65 6.37 1.18
N LEU A 29 5.65 5.76 1.83
CA LEU A 29 6.55 4.81 1.17
C LEU A 29 5.79 3.57 0.66
N LEU A 30 4.90 3.02 1.48
CA LEU A 30 4.07 1.88 1.08
C LEU A 30 3.15 2.23 -0.11
N LEU A 31 2.54 3.41 -0.08
CA LEU A 31 1.72 3.91 -1.18
C LEU A 31 2.54 4.07 -2.47
N LEU A 32 3.75 4.61 -2.37
CA LEU A 32 4.65 4.78 -3.52
C LEU A 32 5.06 3.41 -4.10
N MET A 33 5.33 2.41 -3.27
CA MET A 33 5.62 1.05 -3.73
C MET A 33 4.43 0.42 -4.48
N LEU A 34 3.21 0.57 -3.95
CA LEU A 34 1.99 0.05 -4.59
C LEU A 34 1.69 0.77 -5.92
N LEU A 35 1.85 2.09 -5.96
CA LEU A 35 1.71 2.87 -7.19
C LEU A 35 2.80 2.52 -8.20
N GLY A 36 4.03 2.29 -7.74
CA GLY A 36 5.14 1.83 -8.56
C GLY A 36 4.85 0.49 -9.23
N GLN A 37 4.33 -0.48 -8.49
CA GLN A 37 3.88 -1.75 -9.07
C GLN A 37 2.79 -1.54 -10.12
N LEU A 38 1.74 -0.80 -9.79
CA LEU A 38 0.67 -0.50 -10.75
C LEU A 38 1.20 0.17 -12.02
N ALA A 39 2.14 1.11 -11.88
CA ALA A 39 2.78 1.78 -13.00
C ALA A 39 3.61 0.81 -13.87
N ILE A 40 4.41 -0.07 -13.26
CA ILE A 40 5.18 -1.09 -13.99
C ILE A 40 4.23 -2.01 -14.77
N PHE A 41 3.14 -2.46 -14.15
CA PHE A 41 2.13 -3.27 -14.83
C PHE A 41 1.57 -2.55 -16.07
N LEU A 42 1.17 -1.28 -15.95
CA LEU A 42 0.63 -0.52 -17.07
C LEU A 42 1.69 -0.30 -18.17
N LEU A 43 2.93 0.02 -17.81
CA LEU A 43 4.03 0.20 -18.76
C LEU A 43 4.29 -1.08 -19.58
N VAL A 44 4.28 -2.24 -18.92
CA VAL A 44 4.47 -3.53 -19.59
C VAL A 44 3.23 -3.91 -20.41
N ARG A 45 2.01 -3.70 -19.88
CA ARG A 45 0.75 -4.03 -20.56
C ARG A 45 0.53 -3.25 -21.85
N TYR A 46 0.92 -1.98 -21.86
CA TYR A 46 0.81 -1.11 -23.04
C TYR A 46 2.05 -1.12 -23.93
N HIS A 47 2.93 -2.11 -23.77
CA HIS A 47 4.14 -2.28 -24.59
C HIS A 47 5.08 -1.07 -24.61
N VAL A 48 5.02 -0.21 -23.59
CA VAL A 48 5.95 0.93 -23.44
C VAL A 48 7.35 0.40 -23.14
N VAL A 49 7.42 -0.75 -22.44
CA VAL A 49 8.66 -1.48 -22.19
C VAL A 49 8.64 -2.77 -23.01
N PRO A 50 9.62 -2.99 -23.91
CA PRO A 50 9.72 -4.22 -24.68
C PRO A 50 10.11 -5.39 -23.76
N LEU A 51 9.29 -6.43 -23.73
CA LEU A 51 9.63 -7.68 -23.04
C LEU A 51 10.41 -8.62 -23.99
N PRO A 52 11.43 -9.34 -23.49
CA PRO A 52 12.11 -10.37 -24.27
C PRO A 52 11.12 -11.45 -24.70
N GLY A 53 10.98 -11.67 -26.02
CA GLY A 53 10.11 -12.72 -26.58
C GLY A 53 8.68 -12.28 -26.91
N ALA A 54 8.31 -11.02 -26.68
CA ALA A 54 7.12 -10.47 -27.33
C ALA A 54 7.40 -10.42 -28.83
N VAL A 55 6.59 -11.12 -29.64
CA VAL A 55 6.74 -11.16 -31.10
C VAL A 55 6.69 -9.72 -31.61
N ALA A 56 7.86 -9.16 -31.91
CA ALA A 56 7.97 -7.86 -32.54
C ALA A 56 7.32 -8.02 -33.92
N TYR A 57 6.17 -7.40 -34.10
CA TYR A 57 5.62 -7.24 -35.45
C TYR A 57 6.66 -6.46 -36.27
N ASP A 58 7.15 -7.11 -37.32
CA ASP A 58 8.18 -6.68 -38.28
C ASP A 58 8.31 -5.17 -38.43
N ILE A 59 9.21 -4.57 -37.65
CA ILE A 59 9.86 -3.32 -38.04
C ILE A 59 11.35 -3.62 -38.05
N ALA A 60 11.88 -3.79 -39.25
CA ALA A 60 13.29 -4.02 -39.50
C ALA A 60 14.12 -2.93 -38.80
N ALA A 61 14.79 -3.28 -37.70
CA ALA A 61 15.69 -2.40 -36.98
C ALA A 61 16.97 -3.16 -36.59
N THR A 62 18.04 -2.92 -37.36
CA THR A 62 19.41 -3.43 -37.19
C THR A 62 20.19 -2.64 -36.13
N GLN A 63 19.70 -2.58 -34.89
CA GLN A 63 20.43 -1.96 -33.77
C GLN A 63 20.36 -2.78 -32.47
N PRO A 64 21.35 -2.61 -31.57
CA PRO A 64 21.86 -3.70 -30.73
C PRO A 64 20.95 -4.00 -29.54
N GLY A 65 20.71 -5.29 -29.32
CA GLY A 65 19.85 -5.83 -28.25
C GLY A 65 20.36 -5.64 -26.81
N GLU A 66 21.32 -4.75 -26.55
CA GLU A 66 21.81 -4.49 -25.20
C GLU A 66 20.87 -3.61 -24.37
N GLN A 67 20.12 -2.70 -25.01
CA GLN A 67 19.28 -1.75 -24.27
C GLN A 67 18.04 -2.40 -23.63
N SER A 68 17.45 -3.41 -24.27
CA SER A 68 16.28 -4.14 -23.76
C SER A 68 16.62 -5.03 -22.55
N ALA A 69 17.83 -5.59 -22.52
CA ALA A 69 18.32 -6.39 -21.39
C ALA A 69 18.39 -5.55 -20.09
N ARG A 70 18.97 -4.34 -20.16
CA ARG A 70 19.14 -3.47 -18.98
C ARG A 70 17.82 -3.05 -18.31
N TRP A 71 16.78 -2.75 -19.09
CA TRP A 71 15.47 -2.40 -18.54
C TRP A 71 14.80 -3.59 -17.86
N THR A 72 14.91 -4.77 -18.48
CA THR A 72 14.36 -6.01 -17.91
C THR A 72 14.98 -6.32 -16.56
N ASP A 73 16.31 -6.21 -16.44
CA ASP A 73 17.02 -6.42 -15.18
C ASP A 73 16.59 -5.39 -14.12
N LEU A 74 16.49 -4.11 -14.50
CA LEU A 74 16.05 -3.06 -13.59
C LEU A 74 14.64 -3.33 -13.05
N PHE A 75 13.67 -3.68 -13.91
CA PHE A 75 12.31 -3.99 -13.45
C PHE A 75 12.24 -5.27 -12.64
N HIS A 76 13.09 -6.26 -12.95
CA HIS A 76 13.24 -7.46 -12.14
C HIS A 76 13.65 -7.12 -10.71
N TYR A 77 14.74 -6.36 -10.53
CA TYR A 77 15.19 -5.92 -9.20
C TYR A 77 14.19 -5.00 -8.50
N LEU A 78 13.60 -4.05 -9.23
CA LEU A 78 12.63 -3.11 -8.68
C LEU A 78 11.38 -3.84 -8.18
N SER A 79 10.88 -4.83 -8.93
CA SER A 79 9.77 -5.67 -8.49
C SER A 79 10.11 -6.43 -7.20
N GLY A 80 11.30 -7.03 -7.11
CA GLY A 80 11.77 -7.71 -5.89
C GLY A 80 11.83 -6.79 -4.68
N ILE A 81 12.38 -5.58 -4.86
CA ILE A 81 12.44 -4.55 -3.81
C ILE A 81 11.03 -4.12 -3.39
N THR A 82 10.10 -3.93 -4.33
CA THR A 82 8.72 -3.54 -3.99
C THR A 82 7.97 -4.63 -3.24
N VAL A 83 8.21 -5.91 -3.56
CA VAL A 83 7.59 -7.05 -2.84
C VAL A 83 8.10 -7.10 -1.40
N LEU A 84 9.42 -7.13 -1.22
CA LEU A 84 10.04 -7.19 0.10
C LEU A 84 9.72 -5.94 0.93
N GLY A 85 9.83 -4.76 0.30
CA GLY A 85 9.55 -3.47 0.90
C GLY A 85 8.08 -3.32 1.27
N GLY A 86 7.15 -3.74 0.40
CA GLY A 86 5.71 -3.71 0.67
C GLY A 86 5.33 -4.51 1.91
N ILE A 87 5.83 -5.74 2.03
CA ILE A 87 5.58 -6.60 3.21
C ILE A 87 6.20 -5.98 4.46
N THR A 88 7.48 -5.62 4.40
CA THR A 88 8.22 -5.08 5.56
C THR A 88 7.61 -3.78 6.06
N LEU A 89 7.30 -2.84 5.15
CA LEU A 89 6.65 -1.57 5.48
C LEU A 89 5.22 -1.78 6.00
N GLY A 90 4.47 -2.74 5.46
CA GLY A 90 3.13 -3.10 5.96
C GLY A 90 3.17 -3.59 7.41
N ILE A 91 4.12 -4.47 7.75
CA ILE A 91 4.34 -4.96 9.12
C ILE A 91 4.75 -3.80 10.04
N LEU A 92 5.75 -3.00 9.64
CA LEU A 92 6.19 -1.84 10.43
C LEU A 92 5.05 -0.85 10.66
N LEU A 93 4.21 -0.59 9.65
CA LEU A 93 3.05 0.27 9.78
C LEU A 93 2.05 -0.26 10.83
N ALA A 94 1.76 -1.56 10.83
CA ALA A 94 0.89 -2.16 11.83
C ALA A 94 1.48 -2.11 13.25
N LEU A 95 2.79 -2.36 13.39
CA LEU A 95 3.49 -2.24 14.67
C LEU A 95 3.46 -0.82 15.22
N VAL A 96 3.73 0.19 14.37
CA VAL A 96 3.65 1.61 14.77
C VAL A 96 2.22 1.98 15.16
N LEU A 97 1.21 1.52 14.43
CA LEU A 97 -0.20 1.76 14.81
C LEU A 97 -0.57 1.10 16.13
N MET A 98 -0.08 -0.12 16.38
CA MET A 98 -0.27 -0.82 17.66
C MET A 98 0.41 -0.07 18.81
N LEU A 99 1.63 0.43 18.60
CA LEU A 99 2.35 1.25 19.57
C LEU A 99 1.57 2.53 19.90
N ILE A 100 1.08 3.24 18.89
CA ILE A 100 0.24 4.45 19.09
C ILE A 100 -1.02 4.10 19.88
N ALA A 101 -1.70 3.01 19.52
CA ALA A 101 -2.90 2.58 20.24
C ALA A 101 -2.59 2.25 21.71
N HIS A 102 -1.44 1.63 21.99
CA HIS A 102 -1.01 1.33 23.34
C HIS A 102 -0.72 2.59 24.17
N ILE A 103 0.03 3.55 23.59
CA ILE A 103 0.28 4.85 24.24
C ILE A 103 -1.05 5.57 24.55
N MET A 104 -2.00 5.55 23.61
CA MET A 104 -3.31 6.16 23.83
C MET A 104 -4.15 5.48 24.91
N LEU A 105 -4.08 4.14 25.00
CA LEU A 105 -4.75 3.37 26.04
C LEU A 105 -4.19 3.69 27.43
N VAL A 106 -2.86 3.75 27.57
CA VAL A 106 -2.19 4.09 28.83
C VAL A 106 -2.51 5.53 29.24
N GLY A 107 -2.47 6.47 28.29
CA GLY A 107 -2.79 7.87 28.51
C GLY A 107 -4.29 8.18 28.66
N ARG A 108 -5.17 7.16 28.59
CA ARG A 108 -6.64 7.30 28.66
C ARG A 108 -7.19 8.35 27.69
N LEU A 109 -6.58 8.48 26.51
CA LEU A 109 -6.93 9.51 25.53
C LEU A 109 -8.24 9.17 24.82
N ILE A 110 -8.99 10.22 24.44
CA ILE A 110 -10.21 10.11 23.63
C ILE A 110 -9.80 9.79 22.18
N GLY A 111 -10.58 8.96 21.47
CA GLY A 111 -10.33 8.63 20.06
C GLY A 111 -9.65 7.28 19.81
N VAL A 112 -9.32 6.52 20.86
CA VAL A 112 -8.72 5.16 20.78
C VAL A 112 -9.50 4.25 19.83
N GLY A 113 -10.83 4.29 19.85
CA GLY A 113 -11.68 3.43 19.00
C GLY A 113 -11.44 3.60 17.49
N LYS A 114 -11.05 4.81 17.03
CA LYS A 114 -10.71 5.02 15.61
C LYS A 114 -9.32 4.48 15.28
N VAL A 115 -8.38 4.58 16.22
CA VAL A 115 -7.02 4.07 16.06
C VAL A 115 -7.01 2.53 16.10
N THR A 116 -7.73 1.89 17.02
CA THR A 116 -7.86 0.42 17.04
C THR A 116 -8.52 -0.11 15.77
N SER A 117 -9.54 0.57 15.24
CA SER A 117 -10.09 0.22 13.93
C SER A 117 -9.05 0.33 12.82
N SER A 118 -8.17 1.34 12.84
CA SER A 118 -7.07 1.45 11.86
C SER A 118 -6.04 0.34 11.98
N VAL A 119 -5.78 -0.19 13.19
CA VAL A 119 -4.93 -1.37 13.41
C VAL A 119 -5.53 -2.60 12.73
N VAL A 120 -6.84 -2.83 12.88
CA VAL A 120 -7.52 -3.95 12.21
C VAL A 120 -7.41 -3.85 10.68
N TRP A 121 -7.62 -2.67 10.12
CA TRP A 121 -7.43 -2.45 8.67
C TRP A 121 -5.98 -2.63 8.22
N ALA A 122 -5.00 -2.28 9.06
CA ALA A 122 -3.59 -2.54 8.77
C ALA A 122 -3.25 -4.04 8.79
N LEU A 123 -3.87 -4.82 9.69
CA LEU A 123 -3.74 -6.29 9.67
C LEU A 123 -4.36 -6.90 8.41
N VAL A 124 -5.55 -6.41 8.01
CA VAL A 124 -6.17 -6.80 6.73
C VAL A 124 -5.22 -6.46 5.58
N LEU A 125 -4.63 -5.28 5.57
CA LEU A 125 -3.65 -4.89 4.55
C LEU A 125 -2.45 -5.85 4.50
N ILE A 126 -1.90 -6.27 5.64
CA ILE A 126 -0.81 -7.26 5.70
C ILE A 126 -1.24 -8.58 5.06
N VAL A 127 -2.45 -9.06 5.39
CA VAL A 127 -3.00 -10.29 4.79
C VAL A 127 -3.10 -10.16 3.27
N PHE A 128 -3.50 -9.00 2.75
CA PHE A 128 -3.57 -8.76 1.31
C PHE A 128 -2.19 -8.61 0.64
N LEU A 129 -1.22 -8.00 1.33
CA LEU A 129 0.15 -7.84 0.85
C LEU A 129 0.94 -9.14 0.86
N PHE A 130 0.51 -10.11 1.68
CA PHE A 130 1.20 -11.39 1.80
C PHE A 130 1.20 -12.15 0.45
N PRO A 131 2.38 -12.65 -0.02
CA PRO A 131 2.51 -13.29 -1.32
C PRO A 131 1.99 -14.74 -1.27
N TRP A 132 0.67 -14.91 -1.22
CA TRP A 132 0.03 -16.23 -1.09
C TRP A 132 0.41 -17.22 -2.20
N GLN A 133 0.79 -16.76 -3.40
CA GLN A 133 1.21 -17.67 -4.48
C GLN A 133 2.47 -18.47 -4.15
N CYS A 134 3.40 -17.93 -3.36
CA CYS A 134 4.63 -18.65 -3.04
C CYS A 134 4.36 -19.91 -2.19
N PHE A 135 3.25 -19.93 -1.45
CA PHE A 135 2.89 -21.02 -0.54
C PHE A 135 1.92 -22.02 -1.18
N MET A 136 1.08 -21.57 -2.11
CA MET A 136 0.08 -22.42 -2.76
C MET A 136 0.60 -22.84 -4.13
N GLN A 137 1.20 -24.03 -4.21
CA GLN A 137 1.74 -24.62 -5.45
C GLN A 137 0.67 -25.09 -6.45
N THR A 138 -0.61 -24.90 -6.16
CA THR A 138 -1.74 -25.41 -6.96
C THR A 138 -2.43 -24.28 -7.72
N ASP A 139 -3.24 -24.63 -8.73
CA ASP A 139 -4.06 -23.76 -9.63
C ASP A 139 -4.93 -22.70 -8.93
N PHE A 140 -4.91 -22.64 -7.60
CA PHE A 140 -5.63 -21.69 -6.78
C PHE A 140 -4.96 -20.31 -6.85
N ARG A 141 -5.48 -19.47 -7.76
CA ARG A 141 -5.07 -18.06 -7.95
C ARG A 141 -5.54 -17.16 -6.80
N VAL A 142 -5.07 -17.41 -5.58
CA VAL A 142 -5.35 -16.50 -4.46
C VAL A 142 -4.66 -15.16 -4.70
N CYS A 143 -5.41 -14.11 -4.41
CA CYS A 143 -5.09 -12.74 -4.73
C CYS A 143 -4.15 -12.13 -3.68
N GLY A 144 -2.88 -12.52 -3.72
CA GLY A 144 -1.81 -11.66 -3.19
C GLY A 144 -1.71 -10.40 -4.06
N VAL A 145 -1.63 -9.23 -3.42
CA VAL A 145 -1.55 -7.92 -4.09
C VAL A 145 -0.22 -7.74 -4.81
N LEU A 146 0.86 -8.14 -4.15
CA LEU A 146 2.21 -8.02 -4.67
C LEU A 146 2.45 -9.19 -5.64
N TRP A 147 3.10 -8.91 -6.76
CA TRP A 147 3.46 -9.88 -7.78
C TRP A 147 4.95 -9.79 -8.11
N THR A 148 5.52 -10.90 -8.55
CA THR A 148 6.93 -10.97 -8.96
C THR A 148 7.08 -10.70 -10.46
N TRP A 149 8.29 -10.32 -10.90
CA TRP A 149 8.56 -10.10 -12.32
C TRP A 149 8.23 -11.33 -13.19
N GLU A 150 8.57 -12.54 -12.74
CA GLU A 150 8.26 -13.77 -13.47
C GLU A 150 6.76 -13.99 -13.66
N GLU A 151 5.97 -13.62 -12.65
CA GLU A 151 4.53 -13.74 -12.73
C GLU A 151 3.94 -12.70 -13.69
N LEU A 152 4.46 -11.47 -13.67
CA LEU A 152 4.07 -10.45 -14.63
C LEU A 152 4.37 -10.90 -16.05
N THR A 153 5.58 -11.37 -16.36
CA THR A 153 5.95 -11.75 -17.73
C THR A 153 5.14 -12.94 -18.24
N ARG A 154 4.80 -13.91 -17.38
CA ARG A 154 3.91 -15.03 -17.73
C ARG A 154 2.45 -14.61 -17.87
N GLY A 155 2.01 -13.67 -17.03
CA GLY A 155 0.60 -13.31 -16.89
C GLY A 155 0.14 -12.10 -17.69
N VAL A 156 1.03 -11.24 -18.20
CA VAL A 156 0.63 -9.94 -18.78
C VAL A 156 -0.06 -10.07 -20.15
N TYR A 157 0.21 -11.14 -20.89
CA TYR A 157 -0.31 -11.38 -22.24
C TYR A 157 -1.64 -12.15 -22.28
N PHE A 158 -2.49 -12.00 -21.26
CA PHE A 158 -3.84 -12.54 -21.37
C PHE A 158 -4.59 -11.84 -22.50
N VAL A 159 -5.29 -12.64 -23.31
CA VAL A 159 -6.08 -12.14 -24.44
C VAL A 159 -7.22 -11.30 -23.88
N ASN A 160 -7.41 -10.09 -24.40
CA ASN A 160 -8.61 -9.27 -24.13
C ASN A 160 -9.80 -9.82 -24.91
N ASN A 161 -10.12 -11.10 -24.70
CA ASN A 161 -11.22 -11.76 -25.37
C ASN A 161 -12.44 -11.78 -24.44
N PHE A 162 -13.30 -10.77 -24.56
CA PHE A 162 -14.56 -10.68 -23.84
C PHE A 162 -15.67 -11.57 -24.45
N SER A 163 -15.31 -12.58 -25.25
CA SER A 163 -16.26 -13.61 -25.67
C SER A 163 -16.69 -14.51 -24.50
N SER A 164 -17.82 -15.20 -24.68
CA SER A 164 -18.52 -15.97 -23.64
C SER A 164 -17.66 -17.04 -22.96
N THR A 165 -16.62 -17.56 -23.62
CA THR A 165 -15.71 -18.59 -23.09
C THR A 165 -14.45 -18.02 -22.43
N GLY A 166 -14.10 -16.75 -22.68
CA GLY A 166 -12.81 -16.16 -22.27
C GLY A 166 -12.87 -15.11 -21.15
N TRP A 167 -14.04 -14.49 -20.94
CA TRP A 167 -14.17 -13.29 -20.10
C TRP A 167 -13.65 -13.47 -18.66
N ALA A 168 -13.86 -14.65 -18.06
CA ALA A 168 -13.45 -14.91 -16.68
C ALA A 168 -11.93 -14.81 -16.51
N SER A 169 -11.15 -15.29 -17.50
CA SER A 169 -9.69 -15.22 -17.45
C SER A 169 -9.16 -13.80 -17.61
N THR A 170 -9.80 -12.99 -18.47
CA THR A 170 -9.50 -11.57 -18.66
C THR A 170 -9.80 -10.77 -17.39
N VAL A 171 -10.97 -10.98 -16.77
CA VAL A 171 -11.34 -10.30 -15.52
C VAL A 171 -10.41 -10.69 -14.38
N MET A 172 -10.05 -11.98 -14.25
CA MET A 172 -9.08 -12.41 -13.23
C MET A 172 -7.69 -11.80 -13.44
N GLY A 173 -7.24 -11.66 -14.70
CA GLY A 173 -5.97 -11.00 -15.02
C GLY A 173 -5.96 -9.53 -14.59
N TRP A 174 -6.98 -8.78 -14.99
CA TRP A 174 -7.13 -7.37 -14.58
C TRP A 174 -7.29 -7.20 -13.08
N PHE A 175 -8.11 -8.03 -12.44
CA PHE A 175 -8.30 -8.01 -11.01
C PHE A 175 -6.97 -8.27 -10.28
N ARG A 176 -6.18 -9.23 -10.76
CA ARG A 176 -4.90 -9.58 -10.15
C ARG A 176 -3.88 -8.45 -10.22
N PHE A 177 -3.63 -7.93 -11.42
CA PHE A 177 -2.51 -6.99 -11.62
C PHE A 177 -2.87 -5.52 -11.37
N ALA A 178 -4.14 -5.14 -11.53
CA ALA A 178 -4.59 -3.76 -11.30
C ALA A 178 -5.59 -3.66 -10.14
N GLY A 179 -6.57 -4.56 -10.07
CA GLY A 179 -7.62 -4.53 -9.05
C GLY A 179 -7.10 -4.70 -7.63
N ALA A 180 -6.27 -5.71 -7.37
CA ALA A 180 -5.75 -6.00 -6.04
C ALA A 180 -4.81 -4.90 -5.53
N PRO A 181 -3.85 -4.37 -6.32
CA PRO A 181 -3.09 -3.17 -5.94
C PRO A 181 -3.98 -1.95 -5.68
N ALA A 182 -5.00 -1.70 -6.51
CA ALA A 182 -5.94 -0.61 -6.29
C ALA A 182 -6.70 -0.75 -4.95
N VAL A 183 -7.14 -1.97 -4.62
CA VAL A 183 -7.78 -2.25 -3.32
C VAL A 183 -6.81 -2.01 -2.17
N ALA A 184 -5.55 -2.44 -2.28
CA ALA A 184 -4.54 -2.19 -1.26
C ALA A 184 -4.23 -0.69 -1.07
N ILE A 185 -4.21 0.08 -2.17
CA ILE A 185 -4.09 1.54 -2.13
C ILE A 185 -5.27 2.15 -1.35
N ILE A 186 -6.50 1.74 -1.67
CA ILE A 186 -7.71 2.21 -0.97
C ILE A 186 -7.65 1.87 0.52
N ILE A 187 -7.28 0.63 0.88
CA ILE A 187 -7.14 0.22 2.28
C ILE A 187 -6.06 1.06 2.99
N THR A 188 -4.92 1.30 2.34
CA THR A 188 -3.83 2.15 2.88
C THR A 188 -4.34 3.58 3.16
N LEU A 189 -5.12 4.16 2.24
CA LEU A 189 -5.74 5.47 2.43
C LEU A 189 -6.77 5.45 3.57
N ILE A 190 -7.60 4.41 3.68
CA ILE A 190 -8.56 4.25 4.79
C ILE A 190 -7.82 4.19 6.13
N VAL A 191 -6.72 3.43 6.22
CA VAL A 191 -5.87 3.36 7.41
C VAL A 191 -5.34 4.74 7.78
N GLN A 192 -4.85 5.52 6.80
CA GLN A 192 -4.37 6.88 7.05
C GLN A 192 -5.46 7.82 7.53
N LEU A 193 -6.62 7.84 6.85
CA LEU A 193 -7.74 8.72 7.21
C LEU A 193 -8.27 8.41 8.61
N ARG A 194 -8.46 7.12 8.94
CA ARG A 194 -8.97 6.71 10.26
C ARG A 194 -7.98 6.99 11.38
N SER A 195 -6.70 6.68 11.16
CA SER A 195 -5.65 6.92 12.14
C SER A 195 -5.43 8.42 12.38
N ASN A 196 -5.44 9.26 11.33
CA ASN A 196 -5.28 10.70 11.48
C ASN A 196 -6.44 11.31 12.26
N ARG A 197 -7.69 10.89 12.00
CA ARG A 197 -8.85 11.34 12.79
C ARG A 197 -8.70 11.00 14.28
N GLY A 198 -8.29 9.76 14.60
CA GLY A 198 -8.08 9.36 15.99
C GLY A 198 -7.02 10.18 16.71
N ILE A 199 -5.91 10.51 16.02
CA ILE A 199 -4.82 11.33 16.57
C ILE A 199 -5.26 12.78 16.79
N ARG A 200 -6.02 13.37 15.86
CA ARG A 200 -6.49 14.76 15.98
C ARG A 200 -7.47 14.93 17.15
N MET A 201 -8.36 13.96 17.35
CA MET A 201 -9.24 13.91 18.52
C MET A 201 -8.45 13.84 19.83
N ALA A 202 -7.40 13.01 19.88
CA ALA A 202 -6.55 12.87 21.07
C ALA A 202 -5.78 14.15 21.42
N MET A 203 -5.51 15.02 20.43
CA MET A 203 -4.85 16.31 20.62
C MET A 203 -5.82 17.47 20.91
N GLY A 204 -7.14 17.24 20.89
CA GLY A 204 -8.14 18.30 21.04
C GLY A 204 -8.24 19.26 19.84
N GLU A 205 -7.57 18.97 18.71
CA GLU A 205 -7.60 19.83 17.52
C GLU A 205 -9.03 19.98 16.96
N ASP A 206 -9.85 18.93 17.08
CA ASP A 206 -11.22 18.92 16.54
C ASP A 206 -12.17 19.81 17.35
N GLU A 207 -11.94 19.99 18.66
CA GLU A 207 -12.75 20.88 19.50
C GLU A 207 -12.49 22.35 19.16
N VAL A 208 -11.20 22.70 18.98
CA VAL A 208 -10.77 24.04 18.58
C VAL A 208 -11.34 24.40 17.20
N LEU A 209 -11.35 23.44 16.26
CA LEU A 209 -11.87 23.67 14.92
C LEU A 209 -13.40 23.86 14.92
N ASN A 210 -14.13 23.09 15.74
CA ASN A 210 -15.57 23.25 15.89
C ASN A 210 -15.93 24.59 16.55
N HIS A 211 -15.13 25.06 17.52
CA HIS A 211 -15.33 26.38 18.11
C HIS A 211 -15.10 27.50 17.08
N MET A 212 -14.01 27.44 16.30
CA MET A 212 -13.73 28.44 15.25
C MET A 212 -14.79 28.47 14.14
N LEU A 213 -15.32 27.30 13.76
CA LEU A 213 -16.37 27.24 12.73
C LEU A 213 -17.75 27.65 13.26
N GLY A 214 -18.05 27.37 14.52
CA GLY A 214 -19.33 27.75 15.15
C GLY A 214 -19.48 29.26 15.37
N GLU A 215 -18.37 29.98 15.57
CA GLU A 215 -18.36 31.42 15.81
C GLU A 215 -18.63 32.25 14.54
N ASN A 216 -18.31 31.72 13.36
CA ASN A 216 -18.51 32.39 12.06
C ASN A 216 -19.92 32.23 11.44
N VAL A 217 -20.83 31.51 12.12
CA VAL A 217 -22.19 31.23 11.62
C VAL A 217 -23.26 32.05 12.38
N ARG A 218 -22.85 33.02 13.21
CA ARG A 218 -23.74 34.00 13.86
C ARG A 218 -23.41 35.41 13.40
#